data_AF-A0A183I976-F1
#
_entry.id   AF-A0A183I976-F1
#
_cell.length_a   1.000
_cell.length_b   1.000
_cell.length_c   1.000
_cell.angle_alpha   90.00
_cell.angle_beta   90.00
_cell.angle_gamma   90.00
#
_symmetry.space_group_name_H-M   'P 1'
#
loop_
_entity.id
_entity.type
_entity.pdbx_description
1 polymer ?
#
loop_
_entity_poly.entity_id
_entity_poly.type
_entity_poly.pdbx_seq_one_letter_code
_entity_poly.pdbx_strand_id
1 'polypeptide(L)'
;MVGNPYSSSDSEMGPLMRDIKNKICRDCELVSLLEDDTGMELLVNNKIISLDLPVMEVYRKIWQPLHTTEPMLIIYRMRGLLGDATEEFIETLEKGGSGKLNEEEVFRAAAVLSDIDAFSVMLSRLQHLKNLKAGHCLLTTLMMLFDYGVKIKRNRLHLIRSENATMPALLSCLTMVLSARDTELYPIAEKIINVLQRISSEANCLPEDEFVRFAGAVDTSAYVSFLLKFVKQPNIIAQTSLREALLKTATNICLGSKSRMDLLLCEFGPYCKFLQIESQKVAVTNQMEALCLLVKGIELSRFGAQLKDSFIAHGCVKNAIDYLSTTCPPLYKVGITIESPEWSEFISRPMLKFVLRFLTGLCHGHEPTQLLVASDCVPVIHRLEPVSSEEHLGTLAENLMESLRENPKVAKKIEEVREETRLKKKQMAMAMRQKQLGEMGMQVRTRCSHIIFNICISEIRTLFFYAEVIQSLGKSQTGRQRIKWSLIRNI
;
A
#
# COMPACT_ATOMS: atom_id res chain seq x y z
N MET A 1 56.37 28.89 12.96
CA MET A 1 55.65 28.53 14.19
C MET A 1 55.39 27.04 14.16
N VAL A 2 55.76 26.32 15.23
CA VAL A 2 55.66 24.87 15.35
C VAL A 2 54.35 24.56 16.09
N GLY A 3 53.46 23.81 15.45
CA GLY A 3 52.15 23.42 15.98
C GLY A 3 51.00 24.17 15.31
N ASN A 4 49.98 23.43 14.86
CA ASN A 4 48.70 23.99 14.43
C ASN A 4 47.98 24.54 15.68
N PRO A 5 47.71 25.85 15.80
CA PRO A 5 47.05 26.43 16.97
C PRO A 5 45.54 26.16 16.99
N TYR A 6 44.97 25.63 15.90
CA TYR A 6 43.54 25.40 15.75
C TYR A 6 43.19 23.92 15.88
N SER A 7 42.25 23.60 16.76
CA SER A 7 41.68 22.25 16.90
C SER A 7 40.34 22.15 16.19
N SER A 8 40.07 21.02 15.54
CA SER A 8 38.76 20.71 14.92
C SER A 8 37.63 20.52 15.95
N SER A 9 37.96 20.48 17.25
CA SER A 9 37.00 20.42 18.35
C SER A 9 36.56 21.79 18.86
N ASP A 10 37.10 22.88 18.33
CA ASP A 10 36.70 24.24 18.69
C ASP A 10 35.35 24.58 18.04
N SER A 11 34.40 25.04 18.86
CA SER A 11 33.07 25.47 18.41
C SER A 11 33.11 26.66 17.45
N GLU A 12 34.19 27.45 17.45
CA GLU A 12 34.35 28.59 16.55
C GLU A 12 34.92 28.21 15.16
N MET A 13 35.30 26.94 14.94
CA MET A 13 35.90 26.45 13.69
C MET A 13 34.90 25.78 12.72
N GLY A 14 33.60 26.09 12.86
CA GLY A 14 32.53 25.61 11.97
C GLY A 14 31.15 26.11 12.42
N PRO A 15 30.08 25.85 11.64
CA PRO A 15 29.98 24.84 10.57
C PRO A 15 30.45 25.27 9.17
N LEU A 16 30.64 26.56 8.89
CA LEU A 16 30.98 27.08 7.56
C LEU A 16 32.45 27.52 7.46
N MET A 17 32.99 27.57 6.25
CA MET A 17 34.34 28.10 6.00
C MET A 17 34.48 29.57 6.44
N ARG A 18 33.38 30.32 6.45
CA ARG A 18 33.25 31.66 7.03
C ARG A 18 33.62 31.71 8.51
N ASP A 19 33.25 30.70 9.29
CA ASP A 19 33.53 30.66 10.72
C ASP A 19 35.04 30.52 10.97
N ILE A 20 35.71 29.71 10.15
CA ILE A 20 37.18 29.59 10.14
C ILE A 20 37.84 30.92 9.78
N LYS A 21 37.36 31.61 8.72
CA LYS A 21 37.87 32.95 8.36
C LYS A 21 37.74 33.92 9.54
N ASN A 22 36.56 33.98 10.16
CA ASN A 22 36.28 34.87 11.28
C ASN A 22 37.16 34.55 12.50
N LYS A 23 37.41 33.27 12.76
CA LYS A 23 38.30 32.84 13.83
C LYS A 23 39.74 33.29 13.60
N ILE A 24 40.28 33.08 12.40
CA ILE A 24 41.62 33.56 12.02
C ILE A 24 41.71 35.09 12.13
N CYS A 25 40.69 35.82 11.68
CA CYS A 25 40.67 37.27 11.76
C CYS A 25 40.68 37.80 13.19
N ARG A 26 39.95 37.16 14.12
CA ARG A 26 39.95 37.54 15.55
C ARG A 26 41.29 37.25 16.21
N ASP A 27 41.84 36.07 15.98
CA ASP A 27 43.07 35.63 16.64
C ASP A 27 44.32 36.35 16.09
N CYS A 28 44.26 36.91 14.87
CA CYS A 28 45.31 37.72 14.27
C CYS A 28 45.07 39.24 14.36
N GLU A 29 44.07 39.70 15.13
CA GLU A 29 43.71 41.12 15.29
C GLU A 29 43.35 41.86 13.98
N LEU A 30 42.88 41.12 12.97
CA LEU A 30 42.47 41.64 11.65
C LEU A 30 41.00 42.05 11.63
N VAL A 31 40.62 42.97 12.53
CA VAL A 31 39.22 43.34 12.80
C VAL A 31 38.52 43.93 11.57
N SER A 32 39.24 44.63 10.70
CA SER A 32 38.70 45.22 9.47
C SER A 32 38.20 44.20 8.44
N LEU A 33 38.64 42.94 8.53
CA LEU A 33 38.29 41.88 7.58
C LEU A 33 37.16 40.97 8.07
N LEU A 34 36.68 41.17 9.30
CA LEU A 34 35.56 40.43 9.84
C LEU A 34 34.27 40.72 9.08
N GLU A 35 34.09 41.97 8.64
CA GLU A 35 32.91 42.42 7.89
C GLU A 35 33.14 42.42 6.36
N ASP A 36 34.39 42.26 5.91
CA ASP A 36 34.74 42.19 4.48
C ASP A 36 35.06 40.76 4.04
N ASP A 37 34.07 40.11 3.44
CA ASP A 37 34.16 38.76 2.88
C ASP A 37 34.93 38.65 1.57
N THR A 38 35.27 39.78 0.98
CA THR A 38 36.02 39.83 -0.27
C THR A 38 37.51 40.07 -0.06
N GLY A 39 37.91 40.56 1.12
CA GLY A 39 39.30 40.91 1.44
C GLY A 39 40.21 39.72 1.75
N MET A 40 39.66 38.57 2.17
CA MET A 40 40.44 37.39 2.57
C MET A 40 39.89 36.11 1.95
N GLU A 41 40.77 35.37 1.28
CA GLU A 41 40.47 34.11 0.62
C GLU A 41 41.06 32.92 1.40
N LEU A 42 40.31 31.82 1.48
CA LEU A 42 40.77 30.55 2.05
C LEU A 42 41.02 29.55 0.93
N LEU A 43 42.20 28.95 0.94
CA LEU A 43 42.63 27.94 0.00
C LEU A 43 42.76 26.59 0.68
N VAL A 44 42.20 25.56 0.05
CA VAL A 44 42.38 24.16 0.43
C VAL A 44 42.88 23.40 -0.79
N ASN A 45 44.06 22.79 -0.67
CA ASN A 45 44.72 22.09 -1.78
C ASN A 45 44.85 22.95 -3.07
N ASN A 46 45.36 24.18 -2.93
CA ASN A 46 45.55 25.15 -4.02
C ASN A 46 44.25 25.55 -4.76
N LYS A 47 43.08 25.36 -4.15
CA LYS A 47 41.79 25.83 -4.68
C LYS A 47 41.17 26.81 -3.70
N ILE A 48 40.61 27.91 -4.21
CA ILE A 48 39.95 28.92 -3.39
C ILE A 48 38.54 28.41 -3.07
N ILE A 49 38.17 28.39 -1.80
CA ILE A 49 36.91 27.83 -1.31
C ILE A 49 35.95 28.95 -0.93
N SER A 50 34.71 28.91 -1.42
CA SER A 50 33.66 29.83 -0.99
C SER A 50 33.40 29.72 0.51
N LEU A 51 33.27 30.88 1.16
CA LEU A 51 33.03 30.99 2.61
C LEU A 51 31.69 30.39 3.04
N ASP A 52 30.74 30.27 2.12
CA ASP A 52 29.40 29.70 2.37
C ASP A 52 29.38 28.17 2.38
N LEU A 53 30.51 27.51 2.10
CA LEU A 53 30.60 26.06 2.07
C LEU A 53 30.78 25.47 3.47
N PRO A 54 30.14 24.32 3.79
CA PRO A 54 30.38 23.63 5.05
C PRO A 54 31.79 23.03 5.13
N VAL A 55 32.49 23.26 6.24
CA VAL A 55 33.86 22.76 6.49
C VAL A 55 33.94 21.24 6.32
N MET A 56 32.90 20.54 6.80
CA MET A 56 32.82 19.08 6.72
C MET A 56 32.72 18.56 5.28
N GLU A 57 32.03 19.29 4.39
CA GLU A 57 31.93 18.91 2.99
C GLU A 57 33.23 19.19 2.23
N VAL A 58 33.89 20.31 2.53
CA VAL A 58 35.21 20.67 1.97
C VAL A 58 36.23 19.59 2.34
N TYR A 59 36.27 19.16 3.60
CA TYR A 59 37.15 18.09 4.05
C TYR A 59 36.89 16.78 3.30
N ARG A 60 35.63 16.32 3.24
CA ARG A 60 35.29 15.02 2.62
C ARG A 60 35.51 14.98 1.12
N LYS A 61 35.24 16.07 0.40
CA LYS A 61 35.23 16.08 -1.07
C LYS A 61 36.53 16.60 -1.69
N ILE A 62 37.23 17.52 -1.04
CA ILE A 62 38.44 18.14 -1.59
C ILE A 62 39.70 17.58 -0.94
N TRP A 63 39.72 17.42 0.39
CA TRP A 63 40.94 17.02 1.12
C TRP A 63 41.09 15.49 1.24
N GLN A 64 40.07 14.80 1.76
CA GLN A 64 40.09 13.37 2.06
C GLN A 64 40.44 12.46 0.86
N PRO A 65 40.02 12.73 -0.40
CA PRO A 65 40.38 11.88 -1.53
C PRO A 65 41.88 11.87 -1.86
N LEU A 66 42.60 12.94 -1.48
CA LEU A 66 44.02 13.13 -1.77
C LEU A 66 44.90 12.89 -0.54
N HIS A 67 44.35 13.02 0.66
CA HIS A 67 45.06 12.90 1.93
C HIS A 67 44.29 12.00 2.91
N THR A 68 44.83 10.81 3.23
CA THR A 68 44.11 9.77 3.98
C THR A 68 44.14 9.98 5.51
N THR A 69 45.19 10.58 6.06
CA THR A 69 45.41 10.70 7.52
C THR A 69 46.01 12.03 7.96
N GLU A 70 46.11 13.02 7.07
CA GLU A 70 46.73 14.32 7.37
C GLU A 70 45.67 15.36 7.76
N PRO A 71 45.99 16.28 8.71
CA PRO A 71 45.09 17.38 9.04
C PRO A 71 44.86 18.28 7.83
N MET A 72 43.64 18.77 7.66
CA MET A 72 43.29 19.65 6.54
C MET A 72 44.08 20.95 6.60
N LEU A 73 44.95 21.17 5.61
CA LEU A 73 45.70 22.40 5.50
C LEU A 73 44.84 23.48 4.84
N ILE A 74 44.55 24.54 5.58
CA ILE A 74 43.87 25.74 5.07
C ILE A 74 44.91 26.86 5.01
N ILE A 75 45.12 27.41 3.83
CA ILE A 75 46.03 28.53 3.59
C ILE A 75 45.16 29.77 3.38
N TYR A 76 45.38 30.84 4.13
CA TYR A 76 44.69 32.10 3.89
C TYR A 76 45.59 33.10 3.16
N ARG A 77 44.98 33.95 2.34
CA ARG A 77 45.66 35.09 1.72
C ARG A 77 44.77 36.31 1.62
N MET A 78 45.41 37.47 1.54
CA MET A 78 44.76 38.75 1.34
C MET A 78 44.57 39.04 -0.14
N ARG A 79 43.35 39.36 -0.56
CA ARG A 79 43.03 39.66 -1.95
C ARG A 79 43.69 40.97 -2.39
N GLY A 80 44.29 40.99 -3.57
CA GLY A 80 44.88 42.20 -4.17
C GLY A 80 46.32 42.54 -3.76
N LEU A 81 46.94 41.82 -2.81
CA LEU A 81 48.33 42.05 -2.42
C LEU A 81 49.37 41.26 -3.26
N LEU A 82 48.95 40.19 -3.97
CA LEU A 82 49.85 39.26 -4.67
C LEU A 82 49.49 39.01 -6.15
N GLY A 83 48.75 39.94 -6.77
CA GLY A 83 48.30 39.82 -8.17
C GLY A 83 46.96 39.09 -8.32
N ASP A 84 46.49 38.94 -9.56
CA ASP A 84 45.21 38.30 -9.87
C ASP A 84 45.21 36.81 -9.51
N ALA A 85 44.11 36.36 -8.90
CA ALA A 85 43.90 34.95 -8.54
C ALA A 85 43.85 34.08 -9.81
N THR A 86 44.80 33.14 -9.94
CA THR A 86 44.85 32.17 -11.05
C THR A 86 44.37 30.78 -10.62
N GLU A 87 44.04 30.62 -9.34
CA GLU A 87 43.55 29.38 -8.74
C GLU A 87 42.04 29.18 -8.98
N GLU A 88 41.64 27.91 -9.06
CA GLU A 88 40.25 27.52 -9.26
C GLU A 88 39.37 27.94 -8.06
N PHE A 89 38.29 28.67 -8.32
CA PHE A 89 37.32 29.10 -7.31
C PHE A 89 36.15 28.11 -7.22
N ILE A 90 35.94 27.52 -6.04
CA ILE A 90 34.87 26.56 -5.76
C ILE A 90 33.73 27.27 -5.03
N GLU A 91 32.70 27.66 -5.78
CA GLU A 91 31.46 28.25 -5.24
C GLU A 91 30.49 27.21 -4.70
N THR A 92 30.45 26.03 -5.32
CA THR A 92 29.53 24.95 -4.96
C THR A 92 30.27 23.63 -4.91
N LEU A 93 30.18 22.95 -3.76
CA LEU A 93 30.57 21.55 -3.66
C LEU A 93 29.41 20.75 -4.22
N GLU A 94 29.57 20.18 -5.41
CA GLU A 94 28.56 19.31 -6.01
C GLU A 94 28.01 18.35 -4.94
N LYS A 95 26.72 18.49 -4.60
CA LYS A 95 26.02 17.47 -3.81
C LYS A 95 26.16 16.18 -4.59
N GLY A 96 26.90 15.21 -4.03
CA GLY A 96 27.43 14.07 -4.78
C GLY A 96 26.44 13.51 -5.79
N GLY A 97 26.85 13.48 -7.06
CA GLY A 97 26.31 12.59 -8.09
C GLY A 97 24.79 12.45 -8.16
N SER A 98 24.06 13.57 -8.21
CA SER A 98 22.69 13.58 -8.75
C SER A 98 22.54 14.57 -9.90
N GLY A 99 23.59 14.73 -10.70
CA GLY A 99 23.33 14.82 -12.13
C GLY A 99 22.50 13.59 -12.47
N LYS A 100 21.33 13.75 -13.08
CA LYS A 100 20.52 12.63 -13.57
C LYS A 100 21.46 11.75 -14.40
N LEU A 101 22.01 10.69 -13.80
CA LEU A 101 22.76 9.69 -14.51
C LEU A 101 21.82 9.27 -15.62
N ASN A 102 22.27 9.39 -16.87
CA ASN A 102 21.45 9.02 -17.99
C ASN A 102 21.02 7.57 -17.76
N GLU A 103 19.72 7.34 -17.55
CA GLU A 103 19.21 6.02 -17.20
C GLU A 103 19.64 5.00 -18.26
N GLU A 104 19.76 5.44 -19.51
CA GLU A 104 20.28 4.63 -20.61
C GLU A 104 21.74 4.19 -20.42
N GLU A 105 22.61 5.08 -19.92
CA GLU A 105 24.01 4.74 -19.64
C GLU A 105 24.13 3.78 -18.45
N VAL A 106 23.29 3.98 -17.42
CA VAL A 106 23.22 3.07 -16.26
C VAL A 106 22.73 1.70 -16.71
N PHE A 107 21.70 1.61 -17.56
CA PHE A 107 21.22 0.35 -18.11
C PHE A 107 22.26 -0.29 -19.03
N ARG A 108 22.97 0.49 -19.85
CA ARG A 108 24.05 -0.02 -20.70
C ARG A 108 25.18 -0.63 -19.87
N ALA A 109 25.60 0.04 -18.80
CA ALA A 109 26.61 -0.48 -17.88
C ALA A 109 26.11 -1.74 -17.14
N ALA A 110 24.88 -1.73 -16.63
CA ALA A 110 24.30 -2.87 -15.94
C ALA A 110 24.06 -4.08 -16.86
N ALA A 111 23.93 -3.88 -18.17
CA ALA A 111 23.81 -4.98 -19.13
C ALA A 111 25.06 -5.86 -19.11
N VAL A 112 26.25 -5.27 -19.01
CA VAL A 112 27.54 -5.98 -19.05
C VAL A 112 27.69 -7.00 -17.91
N LEU A 113 26.97 -6.84 -16.80
CA LEU A 113 27.05 -7.73 -15.64
C LEU A 113 26.82 -9.21 -15.97
N SER A 114 25.93 -9.51 -16.93
CA SER A 114 25.70 -10.90 -17.35
C SER A 114 26.76 -11.46 -18.31
N ASP A 115 27.54 -10.60 -18.98
CA ASP A 115 28.61 -11.03 -19.89
C ASP A 115 29.88 -11.42 -19.14
N ILE A 116 30.17 -10.72 -18.04
CA ILE A 116 31.40 -10.90 -17.25
C ILE A 116 31.23 -11.86 -16.06
N ASP A 117 30.14 -12.63 -16.02
CA ASP A 117 29.80 -13.54 -14.92
C ASP A 117 29.79 -12.85 -13.52
N ALA A 118 29.48 -11.55 -13.48
CA ALA A 118 29.52 -10.78 -12.24
C ALA A 118 28.55 -11.32 -11.20
N PHE A 119 27.39 -11.83 -11.63
CA PHE A 119 26.39 -12.37 -10.73
C PHE A 119 26.89 -13.58 -9.93
N SER A 120 27.65 -14.49 -10.56
CA SER A 120 28.23 -15.65 -9.88
C SER A 120 29.21 -15.22 -8.77
N VAL A 121 30.05 -14.23 -9.05
CA VAL A 121 30.96 -13.64 -8.06
C VAL A 121 30.20 -12.94 -6.94
N MET A 122 29.20 -12.13 -7.29
CA MET A 122 28.35 -11.42 -6.32
C MET A 122 27.61 -12.39 -5.39
N LEU A 123 27.05 -13.47 -5.94
CA LEU A 123 26.35 -14.51 -5.18
C LEU A 123 27.30 -15.30 -4.29
N SER A 124 28.49 -15.64 -4.79
CA SER A 124 29.55 -16.25 -3.98
C SER A 124 29.94 -15.35 -2.81
N ARG A 125 30.18 -14.05 -3.04
CA ARG A 125 30.47 -13.10 -1.95
C ARG A 125 29.32 -12.99 -0.95
N LEU A 126 28.08 -13.02 -1.42
CA LEU A 126 26.89 -12.99 -0.57
C LEU A 126 26.81 -14.21 0.36
N GLN A 127 27.13 -15.41 -0.14
CA GLN A 127 27.13 -16.66 0.64
C GLN A 127 28.23 -16.69 1.72
N HIS A 128 29.35 -16.01 1.50
CA HIS A 128 30.46 -15.95 2.46
C HIS A 128 30.30 -14.86 3.53
N LEU A 129 29.29 -14.00 3.42
CA LEU A 129 28.99 -12.97 4.43
C LEU A 129 28.47 -13.64 5.70
N LYS A 130 29.32 -13.74 6.73
CA LYS A 130 28.92 -14.25 8.07
C LYS A 130 28.63 -13.15 9.08
N ASN A 131 29.25 -11.98 8.92
CA ASN A 131 29.14 -10.86 9.85
C ASN A 131 28.52 -9.64 9.17
N LEU A 132 27.27 -9.33 9.53
CA LEU A 132 26.50 -8.22 8.96
C LEU A 132 27.07 -6.85 9.30
N LYS A 133 27.72 -6.67 10.47
CA LYS A 133 28.27 -5.37 10.89
C LYS A 133 29.51 -5.00 10.05
N ALA A 134 30.46 -5.91 9.95
CA ALA A 134 31.66 -5.71 9.13
C ALA A 134 31.35 -5.71 7.63
N GLY A 135 30.35 -6.49 7.22
CA GLY A 135 29.92 -6.65 5.83
C GLY A 135 28.87 -5.64 5.36
N HIS A 136 28.42 -4.70 6.19
CA HIS A 136 27.28 -3.83 5.87
C HIS A 136 27.47 -3.02 4.58
N CYS A 137 28.66 -2.43 4.41
CA CYS A 137 29.01 -1.66 3.20
C CYS A 137 29.01 -2.55 1.95
N LEU A 138 29.59 -3.75 2.06
CA LEU A 138 29.59 -4.72 0.96
C LEU A 138 28.18 -5.18 0.61
N LEU A 139 27.36 -5.54 1.61
CA LEU A 139 25.98 -5.95 1.42
C LEU A 139 25.15 -4.87 0.74
N THR A 140 25.27 -3.63 1.20
CA THR A 140 24.57 -2.48 0.61
C THR A 140 24.96 -2.28 -0.86
N THR A 141 26.25 -2.36 -1.15
CA THR A 141 26.79 -2.22 -2.52
C THR A 141 26.33 -3.36 -3.42
N LEU A 142 26.39 -4.60 -2.94
CA LEU A 142 25.89 -5.77 -3.68
C LEU A 142 24.41 -5.63 -3.98
N MET A 143 23.59 -5.21 -3.00
CA MET A 143 22.15 -5.03 -3.22
C MET A 143 21.84 -3.89 -4.20
N MET A 144 22.63 -2.83 -4.22
CA MET A 144 22.52 -1.80 -5.27
C MET A 144 22.83 -2.37 -6.66
N LEU A 145 23.91 -3.15 -6.79
CA LEU A 145 24.26 -3.78 -8.06
C LEU A 145 23.19 -4.78 -8.52
N PHE A 146 22.62 -5.58 -7.61
CA PHE A 146 21.50 -6.45 -7.93
C PHE A 146 20.27 -5.66 -8.36
N ASP A 147 19.94 -4.54 -7.69
CA ASP A 147 18.80 -3.69 -8.06
C ASP A 147 18.93 -3.14 -9.50
N TYR A 148 20.12 -2.68 -9.90
CA TYR A 148 20.37 -2.30 -11.29
C TYR A 148 20.33 -3.49 -12.23
N GLY A 149 20.92 -4.62 -11.82
CA GLY A 149 20.96 -5.85 -12.60
C GLY A 149 19.57 -6.37 -12.95
N VAL A 150 18.66 -6.50 -11.97
CA VAL A 150 17.33 -7.08 -12.17
C VAL A 150 16.38 -6.21 -12.97
N LYS A 151 16.68 -4.92 -13.20
CA LYS A 151 15.87 -4.07 -14.10
C LYS A 151 15.97 -4.53 -15.56
N ILE A 152 17.06 -5.20 -15.94
CA ILE A 152 17.30 -5.69 -17.30
C ILE A 152 16.84 -7.15 -17.45
N LYS A 153 15.99 -7.42 -18.46
CA LYS A 153 15.43 -8.75 -18.71
C LYS A 153 16.49 -9.83 -18.91
N ARG A 154 17.53 -9.52 -19.69
CA ARG A 154 18.65 -10.44 -19.96
C ARG A 154 19.35 -10.92 -18.69
N ASN A 155 19.59 -10.00 -17.75
CA ASN A 155 20.20 -10.32 -16.46
C ASN A 155 19.27 -11.17 -15.59
N ARG A 156 17.95 -10.90 -15.58
CA ARG A 156 16.97 -11.74 -14.87
C ARG A 156 17.00 -13.18 -15.39
N LEU A 157 17.00 -13.37 -16.71
CA LEU A 157 17.09 -14.70 -17.32
C LEU A 157 18.39 -15.42 -16.95
N HIS A 158 19.51 -14.69 -16.86
CA HIS A 158 20.78 -15.26 -16.40
C HIS A 158 20.69 -15.71 -14.92
N LEU A 159 20.09 -14.91 -14.05
CA LEU A 159 19.89 -15.23 -12.63
C LEU A 159 18.91 -16.39 -12.38
N ILE A 160 18.00 -16.68 -13.32
CA ILE A 160 17.07 -17.82 -13.22
C ILE A 160 17.77 -19.16 -13.53
N ARG A 161 18.91 -19.15 -14.21
CA ARG A 161 19.65 -20.39 -14.54
C ARG A 161 19.99 -21.15 -13.26
N SER A 162 19.72 -22.46 -13.25
CA SER A 162 19.88 -23.33 -12.08
C SER A 162 21.31 -23.37 -11.53
N GLU A 163 22.29 -23.10 -12.38
CA GLU A 163 23.72 -23.06 -12.04
C GLU A 163 24.06 -21.97 -11.01
N ASN A 164 23.30 -20.88 -10.98
CA ASN A 164 23.64 -19.70 -10.18
C ASN A 164 23.18 -19.78 -8.73
N ALA A 165 22.42 -20.82 -8.32
CA ALA A 165 21.88 -20.99 -6.95
C ALA A 165 21.34 -19.68 -6.33
N THR A 166 20.75 -18.81 -7.17
CA THR A 166 20.44 -17.43 -6.82
C THR A 166 19.37 -17.33 -5.74
N MET A 167 18.32 -18.13 -5.86
CA MET A 167 17.21 -18.16 -4.90
C MET A 167 17.68 -18.53 -3.48
N PRO A 168 18.38 -19.66 -3.26
CA PRO A 168 18.95 -20.00 -1.96
C PRO A 168 19.91 -18.94 -1.39
N ALA A 169 20.78 -18.36 -2.22
CA ALA A 169 21.74 -17.35 -1.77
C ALA A 169 21.05 -16.08 -1.25
N LEU A 170 20.09 -15.55 -2.02
CA LEU A 170 19.32 -14.38 -1.62
C LEU A 170 18.39 -14.67 -0.43
N LEU A 171 17.78 -15.86 -0.37
CA LEU A 171 16.94 -16.26 0.77
C LEU A 171 17.75 -16.46 2.05
N SER A 172 18.93 -17.07 1.95
CA SER A 172 19.86 -17.20 3.07
C SER A 172 20.26 -15.82 3.59
N CYS A 173 20.62 -14.89 2.70
CA CYS A 173 20.92 -13.52 3.08
C CYS A 173 19.73 -12.81 3.73
N LEU A 174 18.52 -12.94 3.15
CA LEU A 174 17.30 -12.38 3.71
C LEU A 174 17.05 -12.92 5.13
N THR A 175 17.10 -14.23 5.32
CA THR A 175 16.89 -14.83 6.65
C THR A 175 17.94 -14.38 7.66
N MET A 176 19.20 -14.17 7.25
CA MET A 176 20.25 -13.64 8.11
C MET A 176 19.97 -12.19 8.52
N VAL A 177 19.60 -11.34 7.56
CA VAL A 177 19.23 -9.93 7.80
C VAL A 177 18.03 -9.83 8.75
N LEU A 178 16.98 -10.62 8.51
CA LEU A 178 15.79 -10.64 9.36
C LEU A 178 16.09 -11.21 10.76
N SER A 179 16.99 -12.18 10.86
CA SER A 179 17.38 -12.78 12.15
C SER A 179 18.19 -11.85 13.04
N ALA A 180 18.86 -10.84 12.46
CA ALA A 180 19.61 -9.83 13.22
C ALA A 180 18.70 -8.95 14.10
N ARG A 181 17.39 -8.89 13.79
CA ARG A 181 16.38 -8.08 14.51
C ARG A 181 16.77 -6.60 14.64
N ASP A 182 17.57 -6.12 13.70
CA ASP A 182 18.00 -4.73 13.61
C ASP A 182 17.13 -4.01 12.57
N THR A 183 16.39 -3.00 13.02
CA THR A 183 15.47 -2.24 12.18
C THR A 183 16.20 -1.44 11.11
N GLU A 184 17.47 -1.09 11.32
CA GLU A 184 18.29 -0.37 10.34
C GLU A 184 18.58 -1.22 9.09
N LEU A 185 18.46 -2.55 9.19
CA LEU A 185 18.68 -3.47 8.08
C LEU A 185 17.42 -3.76 7.26
N TYR A 186 16.24 -3.29 7.68
CA TYR A 186 15.00 -3.51 6.92
C TYR A 186 14.99 -2.93 5.50
N PRO A 187 15.56 -1.73 5.22
CA PRO A 187 15.71 -1.25 3.85
C PRO A 187 16.55 -2.19 2.98
N ILE A 188 17.54 -2.88 3.56
CA ILE A 188 18.33 -3.88 2.85
C ILE A 188 17.48 -5.14 2.59
N ALA A 189 16.71 -5.57 3.59
CA ALA A 189 15.76 -6.68 3.43
C ALA A 189 14.74 -6.40 2.31
N GLU A 190 14.20 -5.19 2.22
CA GLU A 190 13.29 -4.77 1.14
C GLU A 190 13.96 -4.83 -0.23
N LYS A 191 15.24 -4.42 -0.35
CA LYS A 191 16.00 -4.57 -1.60
C LYS A 191 16.19 -6.04 -1.99
N ILE A 192 16.54 -6.91 -1.03
CA ILE A 192 16.66 -8.36 -1.29
C ILE A 192 15.31 -8.94 -1.75
N ILE A 193 14.22 -8.54 -1.08
CA ILE A 193 12.85 -8.96 -1.44
C ILE A 193 12.50 -8.50 -2.85
N ASN A 194 12.81 -7.26 -3.24
CA ASN A 194 12.54 -6.76 -4.59
C ASN A 194 13.26 -7.60 -5.65
N VAL A 195 14.55 -7.90 -5.44
CA VAL A 195 15.33 -8.77 -6.33
C VAL A 195 14.69 -10.15 -6.44
N LEU A 196 14.32 -10.78 -5.31
CA LEU A 196 13.63 -12.08 -5.29
C LEU A 196 12.29 -12.06 -6.04
N GLN A 197 11.48 -11.03 -5.83
CA GLN A 197 10.18 -10.87 -6.50
C GLN A 197 10.34 -10.65 -8.01
N ARG A 198 11.29 -9.83 -8.44
CA ARG A 198 11.56 -9.58 -9.86
C ARG A 198 12.03 -10.83 -10.59
N ILE A 199 12.90 -11.63 -9.96
CA ILE A 199 13.36 -12.91 -10.51
C ILE A 199 12.20 -13.91 -10.57
N SER A 200 11.41 -14.02 -9.50
CA SER A 200 10.28 -14.95 -9.45
C SER A 200 9.19 -14.62 -10.48
N SER A 201 8.87 -13.33 -10.64
CA SER A 201 7.89 -12.86 -11.61
C SER A 201 8.33 -13.12 -13.06
N GLU A 202 9.62 -12.92 -13.36
CA GLU A 202 10.15 -13.28 -14.68
C GLU A 202 10.17 -14.80 -14.89
N ALA A 203 10.50 -15.58 -13.84
CA ALA A 203 10.46 -17.04 -13.91
C ALA A 203 9.04 -17.56 -14.21
N ASN A 204 7.99 -16.92 -13.68
CA ASN A 204 6.60 -17.27 -13.97
C ASN A 204 6.20 -17.10 -15.45
N CYS A 205 6.97 -16.33 -16.23
CA CYS A 205 6.78 -16.19 -17.67
C CYS A 205 7.49 -17.27 -18.52
N LEU A 206 8.30 -18.13 -17.89
CA LEU A 206 9.01 -19.20 -18.59
C LEU A 206 8.08 -20.37 -18.97
N PRO A 207 8.49 -21.23 -19.93
CA PRO A 207 7.84 -22.52 -20.20
C PRO A 207 7.77 -23.41 -18.95
N GLU A 208 6.84 -24.38 -18.96
CA GLU A 208 6.50 -25.15 -17.74
C GLU A 208 7.72 -25.90 -17.20
N ASP A 209 8.41 -26.59 -18.09
CA ASP A 209 9.55 -27.42 -17.76
C ASP A 209 10.69 -26.60 -17.18
N GLU A 210 10.95 -25.40 -17.72
CA GLU A 210 11.98 -24.50 -17.22
C GLU A 210 11.62 -23.93 -15.84
N PHE A 211 10.36 -23.54 -15.64
CA PHE A 211 9.91 -23.03 -14.36
C PHE A 211 9.95 -24.11 -13.27
N VAL A 212 9.45 -25.31 -13.56
CA VAL A 212 9.47 -26.42 -12.59
C VAL A 212 10.91 -26.80 -12.24
N ARG A 213 11.83 -26.79 -13.21
CA ARG A 213 13.26 -26.99 -12.95
C ARG A 213 13.85 -25.90 -12.07
N PHE A 214 13.52 -24.62 -12.31
CA PHE A 214 13.94 -23.52 -11.45
C PHE A 214 13.36 -23.64 -10.03
N ALA A 215 12.06 -23.89 -9.93
CA ALA A 215 11.33 -24.00 -8.67
C ALA A 215 11.76 -25.21 -7.84
N GLY A 216 12.16 -26.31 -8.50
CA GLY A 216 12.60 -27.57 -7.90
C GLY A 216 14.11 -27.75 -7.78
N ALA A 217 14.93 -26.80 -8.26
CA ALA A 217 16.39 -26.93 -8.25
C ALA A 217 16.97 -27.08 -6.83
N VAL A 218 16.38 -26.40 -5.85
CA VAL A 218 16.80 -26.44 -4.45
C VAL A 218 15.58 -26.43 -3.55
N ASP A 219 15.62 -27.24 -2.48
CA ASP A 219 14.58 -27.21 -1.46
C ASP A 219 14.62 -25.91 -0.66
N THR A 220 13.66 -25.03 -0.93
CA THR A 220 13.49 -23.75 -0.23
C THR A 220 12.46 -23.81 0.90
N SER A 221 11.94 -24.99 1.23
CA SER A 221 10.85 -25.17 2.20
C SER A 221 11.20 -24.62 3.59
N ALA A 222 12.44 -24.81 4.04
CA ALA A 222 12.91 -24.26 5.32
C ALA A 222 12.86 -22.72 5.37
N TYR A 223 13.22 -22.05 4.27
CA TYR A 223 13.13 -20.59 4.17
C TYR A 223 11.68 -20.12 4.18
N VAL A 224 10.78 -20.82 3.47
CA VAL A 224 9.34 -20.52 3.50
C VAL A 224 8.80 -20.63 4.94
N SER A 225 9.08 -21.73 5.64
CA SER A 225 8.66 -21.90 7.03
C SER A 225 9.21 -20.81 7.95
N PHE A 226 10.46 -20.36 7.74
CA PHE A 226 11.04 -19.23 8.48
C PHE A 226 10.26 -17.94 8.20
N LEU A 227 10.02 -17.59 6.93
CA LEU A 227 9.31 -16.37 6.55
C LEU A 227 7.88 -16.34 7.10
N LEU A 228 7.15 -17.47 7.01
CA LEU A 228 5.79 -17.59 7.54
C LEU A 228 5.73 -17.42 9.06
N LYS A 229 6.73 -17.90 9.79
CA LYS A 229 6.85 -17.67 11.24
C LYS A 229 7.24 -16.22 11.55
N PHE A 230 8.13 -15.65 10.76
CA PHE A 230 8.66 -14.30 10.98
C PHE A 230 7.59 -13.21 10.77
N VAL A 231 6.72 -13.37 9.77
CA VAL A 231 5.59 -12.46 9.49
C VAL A 231 4.59 -12.37 10.65
N LYS A 232 4.54 -13.39 11.53
CA LYS A 232 3.67 -13.41 12.72
C LYS A 232 4.27 -12.65 13.92
N GLN A 233 5.50 -12.15 13.84
CA GLN A 233 6.15 -11.43 14.93
C GLN A 233 5.63 -9.99 15.07
N PRO A 234 5.49 -9.46 16.30
CA PRO A 234 4.90 -8.14 16.55
C PRO A 234 5.65 -7.00 15.85
N ASN A 235 6.98 -7.07 15.78
CA ASN A 235 7.80 -6.04 15.12
C ASN A 235 7.50 -5.90 13.62
N ILE A 236 7.14 -7.01 12.97
CA ILE A 236 6.81 -7.04 11.54
C ILE A 236 5.34 -6.73 11.31
N ILE A 237 4.47 -7.08 12.26
CA ILE A 237 3.06 -6.68 12.23
C ILE A 237 2.94 -5.15 12.16
N ALA A 238 3.79 -4.42 12.89
CA ALA A 238 3.84 -2.96 12.84
C ALA A 238 4.34 -2.40 11.49
N GLN A 239 5.05 -3.19 10.68
CA GLN A 239 5.61 -2.78 9.39
C GLN A 239 4.83 -3.37 8.22
N THR A 240 3.70 -2.74 7.92
CA THR A 240 2.74 -3.22 6.90
C THR A 240 3.38 -3.45 5.53
N SER A 241 4.24 -2.54 5.06
CA SER A 241 4.91 -2.65 3.75
C SER A 241 5.83 -3.86 3.66
N LEU A 242 6.74 -4.01 4.63
CA LEU A 242 7.66 -5.14 4.71
C LEU A 242 6.90 -6.46 4.87
N ARG A 243 5.86 -6.47 5.70
CA ARG A 243 5.00 -7.64 5.92
C ARG A 243 4.32 -8.12 4.65
N GLU A 244 3.74 -7.20 3.87
CA GLU A 244 3.13 -7.51 2.57
C GLU A 244 4.19 -8.04 1.58
N ALA A 245 5.36 -7.40 1.53
CA ALA A 245 6.44 -7.82 0.65
C ALA A 245 6.99 -9.21 1.01
N LEU A 246 7.14 -9.53 2.29
CA LEU A 246 7.56 -10.84 2.78
C LEU A 246 6.54 -11.93 2.44
N LEU A 247 5.24 -11.68 2.66
CA LEU A 247 4.18 -12.62 2.32
C LEU A 247 4.11 -12.88 0.82
N LYS A 248 4.15 -11.83 0.00
CA LYS A 248 4.19 -11.97 -1.47
C LYS A 248 5.39 -12.81 -1.92
N THR A 249 6.56 -12.59 -1.31
CA THR A 249 7.77 -13.35 -1.62
C THR A 249 7.62 -14.82 -1.22
N ALA A 250 7.11 -15.10 -0.02
CA ALA A 250 6.83 -16.46 0.43
C ALA A 250 5.85 -17.18 -0.52
N THR A 251 4.76 -16.50 -0.90
CA THR A 251 3.78 -17.03 -1.87
C THR A 251 4.43 -17.35 -3.21
N ASN A 252 5.22 -16.43 -3.76
CA ASN A 252 5.91 -16.61 -5.05
C ASN A 252 6.88 -17.79 -5.03
N ILE A 253 7.61 -17.99 -3.94
CA ILE A 253 8.52 -19.13 -3.79
C ILE A 253 7.74 -20.43 -3.73
N CYS A 254 6.55 -20.46 -3.14
CA CYS A 254 5.74 -21.67 -3.07
C CYS A 254 5.23 -22.14 -4.44
N LEU A 255 5.09 -21.24 -5.42
CA LEU A 255 4.61 -21.58 -6.75
C LEU A 255 5.47 -22.68 -7.41
N GLY A 256 4.83 -23.56 -8.18
CA GLY A 256 5.49 -24.65 -8.91
C GLY A 256 5.91 -25.87 -8.07
N SER A 257 5.73 -25.86 -6.75
CA SER A 257 6.01 -27.02 -5.90
C SER A 257 4.83 -27.33 -4.98
N LYS A 258 4.23 -28.50 -5.19
CA LYS A 258 3.08 -28.96 -4.40
C LYS A 258 3.39 -29.02 -2.91
N SER A 259 4.57 -29.53 -2.52
CA SER A 259 4.97 -29.59 -1.11
C SER A 259 5.00 -28.22 -0.44
N ARG A 260 5.46 -27.17 -1.13
CA ARG A 260 5.52 -25.81 -0.57
C ARG A 260 4.15 -25.15 -0.52
N MET A 261 3.31 -25.39 -1.53
CA MET A 261 1.91 -24.95 -1.51
C MET A 261 1.15 -25.60 -0.36
N ASP A 262 1.35 -26.90 -0.12
CA ASP A 262 0.75 -27.63 1.00
C ASP A 262 1.24 -27.08 2.35
N LEU A 263 2.53 -26.75 2.51
CA LEU A 263 3.05 -26.10 3.73
C LEU A 263 2.34 -24.76 4.02
N LEU A 264 2.16 -23.94 2.99
CA LEU A 264 1.46 -22.66 3.10
C LEU A 264 -0.02 -22.86 3.48
N LEU A 265 -0.67 -23.87 2.90
CA LEU A 265 -2.07 -24.21 3.22
C LEU A 265 -2.21 -24.86 4.60
N CYS A 266 -1.25 -25.64 5.08
CA CYS A 266 -1.24 -26.15 6.45
C CYS A 266 -1.12 -25.02 7.48
N GLU A 267 -0.29 -24.00 7.20
CA GLU A 267 -0.10 -22.85 8.09
C GLU A 267 -1.33 -21.92 8.14
N PHE A 268 -2.03 -21.75 7.02
CA PHE A 268 -3.14 -20.79 6.91
C PHE A 268 -4.55 -21.39 6.88
N GLY A 269 -4.67 -22.67 6.53
CA GLY A 269 -5.94 -23.40 6.42
C GLY A 269 -6.81 -23.36 7.69
N PRO A 270 -6.24 -23.48 8.91
CA PRO A 270 -7.03 -23.33 10.14
C PRO A 270 -7.76 -21.99 10.25
N TYR A 271 -7.18 -20.90 9.71
CA TYR A 271 -7.77 -19.57 9.73
C TYR A 271 -8.90 -19.38 8.70
N CYS A 272 -9.06 -20.32 7.77
CA CYS A 272 -10.17 -20.30 6.80
C CYS A 272 -11.48 -20.87 7.38
N LYS A 273 -11.52 -21.28 8.66
CA LYS A 273 -12.73 -21.77 9.34
C LYS A 273 -13.47 -20.63 10.05
N PHE A 274 -13.91 -19.62 9.28
CA PHE A 274 -14.43 -18.34 9.78
C PHE A 274 -15.53 -18.47 10.85
N LEU A 275 -16.52 -19.36 10.64
CA LEU A 275 -17.62 -19.59 11.59
C LEU A 275 -17.13 -20.10 12.95
N GLN A 276 -16.19 -21.05 12.95
CA GLN A 276 -15.65 -21.64 14.17
C GLN A 276 -14.86 -20.59 14.96
N ILE A 277 -14.04 -19.82 14.28
CA ILE A 277 -13.21 -18.77 14.89
C ILE A 277 -14.08 -17.68 15.52
N GLU A 278 -15.11 -17.21 14.80
CA GLU A 278 -16.03 -16.19 15.30
C GLU A 278 -16.80 -16.70 16.53
N SER A 279 -17.27 -17.97 16.49
CA SER A 279 -17.99 -18.57 17.62
C SER A 279 -17.13 -18.73 18.88
N GLN A 280 -15.84 -19.03 18.70
CA GLN A 280 -14.88 -19.22 19.79
C GLN A 280 -14.27 -17.90 20.30
N LYS A 281 -14.57 -16.77 19.64
CA LYS A 281 -14.03 -15.43 19.96
C LYS A 281 -12.49 -15.41 20.05
N VAL A 282 -11.82 -16.21 19.21
CA VAL A 282 -10.35 -16.28 19.21
C VAL A 282 -9.79 -14.99 18.59
N ALA A 283 -8.85 -14.34 19.27
CA ALA A 283 -8.16 -13.17 18.74
C ALA A 283 -7.19 -13.58 17.60
N VAL A 284 -7.67 -13.51 16.35
CA VAL A 284 -6.91 -13.90 15.15
C VAL A 284 -6.71 -12.77 14.14
N THR A 285 -7.01 -11.53 14.50
CA THR A 285 -7.00 -10.37 13.58
C THR A 285 -5.73 -10.30 12.74
N ASN A 286 -4.56 -10.44 13.37
CA ASN A 286 -3.27 -10.40 12.68
C ASN A 286 -3.11 -11.57 11.69
N GLN A 287 -3.52 -12.78 12.06
CA GLN A 287 -3.42 -13.96 11.19
C GLN A 287 -4.38 -13.85 10.00
N MET A 288 -5.57 -13.28 10.20
CA MET A 288 -6.53 -13.00 9.13
C MET A 288 -6.02 -11.92 8.17
N GLU A 289 -5.37 -10.88 8.68
CA GLU A 289 -4.70 -9.88 7.85
C GLU A 289 -3.59 -10.51 7.02
N ALA A 290 -2.74 -11.35 7.61
CA ALA A 290 -1.69 -12.06 6.89
C ALA A 290 -2.28 -12.96 5.79
N LEU A 291 -3.39 -13.65 6.07
CA LEU A 291 -4.10 -14.45 5.07
C LEU A 291 -4.60 -13.59 3.90
N CYS A 292 -5.21 -12.43 4.18
CA CYS A 292 -5.68 -11.52 3.14
C CYS A 292 -4.52 -10.95 2.29
N LEU A 293 -3.41 -10.58 2.93
CA LEU A 293 -2.21 -10.09 2.24
C LEU A 293 -1.56 -11.20 1.39
N LEU A 294 -1.52 -12.43 1.90
CA LEU A 294 -1.00 -13.59 1.18
C LEU A 294 -1.79 -13.83 -0.10
N VAL A 295 -3.12 -13.86 0.00
CA VAL A 295 -4.02 -14.10 -1.14
C VAL A 295 -3.94 -12.97 -2.16
N LYS A 296 -3.88 -11.72 -1.72
CA LYS A 296 -3.63 -10.56 -2.59
C LYS A 296 -2.27 -10.64 -3.29
N GLY A 297 -1.28 -11.25 -2.65
CA GLY A 297 0.07 -11.43 -3.18
C GLY A 297 0.23 -12.57 -4.19
N ILE A 298 -0.80 -13.38 -4.46
CA ILE A 298 -0.73 -14.46 -5.45
C ILE A 298 -0.61 -13.84 -6.86
N GLU A 299 0.47 -14.17 -7.56
CA GLU A 299 0.68 -13.68 -8.93
C GLU A 299 -0.36 -14.23 -9.92
N LEU A 300 -0.74 -13.39 -10.89
CA LEU A 300 -1.61 -13.75 -12.01
C LEU A 300 -0.84 -14.60 -13.02
N SER A 301 -0.62 -15.86 -12.67
CA SER A 301 0.05 -16.85 -13.51
C SER A 301 -0.67 -18.19 -13.42
N ARG A 302 -0.36 -19.12 -14.34
CA ARG A 302 -0.87 -20.50 -14.26
C ARG A 302 -0.54 -21.19 -12.94
N PHE A 303 0.64 -20.91 -12.36
CA PHE A 303 1.05 -21.49 -11.08
C PHE A 303 0.34 -20.81 -9.91
N GLY A 304 0.04 -19.51 -10.03
CA GLY A 304 -0.85 -18.82 -9.11
C GLY A 304 -2.27 -19.40 -9.13
N ALA A 305 -2.80 -19.72 -10.31
CA ALA A 305 -4.08 -20.42 -10.45
C ALA A 305 -4.06 -21.80 -9.76
N GLN A 306 -3.00 -22.59 -9.95
CA GLN A 306 -2.84 -23.87 -9.23
C GLN A 306 -2.85 -23.72 -7.70
N LEU A 307 -2.25 -22.65 -7.16
CA LEU A 307 -2.33 -22.36 -5.73
C LEU A 307 -3.78 -22.02 -5.32
N LYS A 308 -4.51 -21.25 -6.12
CA LYS A 308 -5.93 -20.94 -5.87
C LYS A 308 -6.83 -22.18 -5.97
N ASP A 309 -6.58 -23.07 -6.92
CA ASP A 309 -7.23 -24.39 -6.99
C ASP A 309 -6.96 -25.21 -5.72
N SER A 310 -5.74 -25.12 -5.19
CA SER A 310 -5.40 -25.79 -3.93
C SER A 310 -6.18 -25.21 -2.73
N PHE A 311 -6.46 -23.91 -2.70
CA PHE A 311 -7.38 -23.30 -1.72
C PHE A 311 -8.82 -23.79 -1.86
N ILE A 312 -9.30 -24.03 -3.09
CA ILE A 312 -10.62 -24.62 -3.34
C ILE A 312 -10.64 -26.06 -2.81
N ALA A 313 -9.65 -26.88 -3.16
CA ALA A 313 -9.55 -28.28 -2.76
C ALA A 313 -9.50 -28.48 -1.23
N HIS A 314 -8.84 -27.55 -0.51
CA HIS A 314 -8.82 -27.55 0.96
C HIS A 314 -10.11 -27.05 1.61
N GLY A 315 -11.12 -26.64 0.82
CA GLY A 315 -12.41 -26.16 1.31
C GLY A 315 -12.39 -24.73 1.86
N CYS A 316 -11.31 -23.97 1.68
CA CYS A 316 -11.19 -22.62 2.22
C CYS A 316 -12.22 -21.65 1.61
N VAL A 317 -12.45 -21.76 0.29
CA VAL A 317 -13.47 -20.94 -0.40
C VAL A 317 -14.88 -21.33 0.04
N LYS A 318 -15.14 -22.63 0.20
CA LYS A 318 -16.43 -23.12 0.67
C LYS A 318 -16.76 -22.59 2.06
N ASN A 319 -15.80 -22.61 2.98
CA ASN A 319 -16.00 -22.06 4.33
C ASN A 319 -16.31 -20.55 4.32
N ALA A 320 -15.77 -19.79 3.38
CA ALA A 320 -16.07 -18.37 3.21
C ALA A 320 -17.50 -18.15 2.66
N ILE A 321 -17.93 -18.99 1.71
CA ILE A 321 -19.30 -18.99 1.18
C ILE A 321 -20.30 -19.38 2.29
N ASP A 322 -20.02 -20.47 3.01
CA ASP A 322 -20.84 -20.95 4.12
C ASP A 322 -20.97 -19.89 5.23
N TYR A 323 -19.89 -19.13 5.50
CA TYR A 323 -19.94 -18.00 6.41
C TYR A 323 -20.97 -16.96 5.93
N LEU A 324 -20.86 -16.50 4.68
CA LEU A 324 -21.79 -15.50 4.13
C LEU A 324 -23.24 -16.01 4.10
N SER A 325 -23.47 -17.25 3.67
CA SER A 325 -24.82 -17.81 3.57
C SER A 325 -25.47 -18.08 4.94
N THR A 326 -24.68 -18.43 5.96
CA THR A 326 -25.21 -18.72 7.31
C THR A 326 -25.44 -17.44 8.13
N THR A 327 -24.57 -16.44 7.95
CA THR A 327 -24.63 -15.20 8.74
C THR A 327 -25.49 -14.12 8.09
N CYS A 328 -25.78 -14.22 6.79
CA CYS A 328 -26.61 -13.23 6.10
C CYS A 328 -28.08 -13.30 6.57
N PRO A 329 -28.69 -12.17 6.97
CA PRO A 329 -30.12 -12.10 7.22
C PRO A 329 -30.95 -12.48 5.99
N PRO A 330 -32.18 -13.00 6.16
CA PRO A 330 -33.02 -13.39 5.03
C PRO A 330 -33.28 -12.20 4.10
N LEU A 331 -32.78 -12.32 2.87
CA LEU A 331 -32.74 -11.24 1.88
C LEU A 331 -34.13 -10.62 1.65
N TYR A 332 -35.20 -11.39 1.48
CA TYR A 332 -36.47 -10.85 0.98
C TYR A 332 -37.63 -10.92 1.97
N LYS A 333 -37.39 -10.71 3.28
CA LYS A 333 -38.48 -10.49 4.22
C LYS A 333 -38.94 -9.02 4.18
N VAL A 334 -40.25 -8.83 4.06
CA VAL A 334 -40.91 -7.51 4.13
C VAL A 334 -40.58 -6.86 5.48
N GLY A 335 -39.98 -5.66 5.46
CA GLY A 335 -39.62 -4.90 6.66
C GLY A 335 -38.13 -4.96 7.06
N ILE A 336 -37.32 -5.84 6.44
CA ILE A 336 -35.87 -5.90 6.66
C ILE A 336 -35.17 -5.02 5.63
N THR A 337 -34.89 -3.77 6.00
CA THR A 337 -34.01 -2.85 5.25
C THR A 337 -32.56 -3.03 5.69
N ILE A 338 -31.62 -2.37 5.01
CA ILE A 338 -30.20 -2.32 5.43
C ILE A 338 -30.06 -1.75 6.85
N GLU A 339 -31.02 -0.92 7.27
CA GLU A 339 -31.10 -0.30 8.60
C GLU A 339 -31.73 -1.21 9.66
N SER A 340 -32.09 -2.45 9.32
CA SER A 340 -32.67 -3.38 10.29
C SER A 340 -31.62 -3.79 11.35
N PRO A 341 -32.06 -4.14 12.57
CA PRO A 341 -31.14 -4.59 13.63
C PRO A 341 -30.37 -5.85 13.22
N GLU A 342 -30.98 -6.74 12.44
CA GLU A 342 -30.33 -7.97 11.94
C GLU A 342 -29.21 -7.66 10.95
N TRP A 343 -29.39 -6.68 10.05
CA TRP A 343 -28.32 -6.23 9.15
C TRP A 343 -27.22 -5.49 9.90
N SER A 344 -27.59 -4.68 10.90
CA SER A 344 -26.61 -4.01 11.76
C SER A 344 -25.74 -5.01 12.54
N GLU A 345 -26.33 -6.09 13.06
CA GLU A 345 -25.58 -7.19 13.67
C GLU A 345 -24.65 -7.87 12.67
N PHE A 346 -25.12 -8.18 11.46
CA PHE A 346 -24.29 -8.79 10.41
C PHE A 346 -23.12 -7.89 9.97
N ILE A 347 -23.37 -6.59 9.77
CA ILE A 347 -22.38 -5.59 9.36
C ILE A 347 -21.33 -5.38 10.46
N SER A 348 -21.72 -5.45 11.73
CA SER A 348 -20.79 -5.31 12.87
C SER A 348 -19.90 -6.54 13.12
N ARG A 349 -20.08 -7.64 12.38
CA ARG A 349 -19.27 -8.85 12.56
C ARG A 349 -17.82 -8.63 12.12
N PRO A 350 -16.83 -8.89 13.00
CA PRO A 350 -15.44 -8.58 12.73
C PRO A 350 -14.84 -9.43 11.60
N MET A 351 -15.39 -10.62 11.33
CA MET A 351 -14.87 -11.53 10.30
C MET A 351 -15.34 -11.17 8.89
N LEU A 352 -16.41 -10.40 8.74
CA LEU A 352 -17.01 -10.07 7.45
C LEU A 352 -16.01 -9.35 6.53
N LYS A 353 -15.27 -8.36 7.05
CA LYS A 353 -14.25 -7.63 6.26
C LYS A 353 -13.13 -8.54 5.76
N PHE A 354 -12.73 -9.54 6.54
CA PHE A 354 -11.69 -10.49 6.16
C PHE A 354 -12.18 -11.47 5.11
N VAL A 355 -13.43 -11.94 5.24
CA VAL A 355 -14.06 -12.82 4.23
C VAL A 355 -14.17 -12.10 2.88
N LEU A 356 -14.64 -10.85 2.86
CA LEU A 356 -14.73 -10.07 1.61
C LEU A 356 -13.34 -9.91 0.97
N ARG A 357 -12.34 -9.45 1.73
CA ARG A 357 -10.95 -9.27 1.24
C ARG A 357 -10.33 -10.58 0.74
N PHE A 358 -10.55 -11.67 1.46
CA PHE A 358 -10.07 -13.01 1.11
C PHE A 358 -10.68 -13.49 -0.22
N LEU A 359 -12.01 -13.37 -0.36
CA LEU A 359 -12.70 -13.72 -1.59
C LEU A 359 -12.26 -12.84 -2.76
N THR A 360 -12.07 -11.53 -2.56
CA THR A 360 -11.62 -10.61 -3.62
C THR A 360 -10.30 -11.09 -4.22
N GLY A 361 -9.29 -11.35 -3.37
CA GLY A 361 -7.97 -11.75 -3.88
C GLY A 361 -7.95 -13.15 -4.53
N LEU A 362 -8.80 -14.09 -4.08
CA LEU A 362 -8.93 -15.39 -4.76
C LEU A 362 -9.69 -15.26 -6.08
N CYS A 363 -10.76 -14.46 -6.16
CA CYS A 363 -11.53 -14.28 -7.39
C CYS A 363 -10.74 -13.60 -8.51
N HIS A 364 -9.85 -12.67 -8.18
CA HIS A 364 -9.08 -11.92 -9.18
C HIS A 364 -8.29 -12.82 -10.13
N GLY A 365 -8.63 -12.84 -11.41
CA GLY A 365 -7.98 -13.66 -12.44
C GLY A 365 -8.17 -15.17 -12.30
N HIS A 366 -9.19 -15.65 -11.58
CA HIS A 366 -9.40 -17.09 -11.35
C HIS A 366 -10.86 -17.55 -11.58
N GLU A 367 -11.13 -18.06 -12.78
CA GLU A 367 -12.46 -18.52 -13.21
C GLU A 367 -13.13 -19.54 -12.26
N PRO A 368 -12.46 -20.60 -11.78
CA PRO A 368 -13.08 -21.58 -10.90
C PRO A 368 -13.59 -20.97 -9.59
N THR A 369 -12.83 -20.07 -8.97
CA THR A 369 -13.27 -19.38 -7.75
C THR A 369 -14.41 -18.42 -8.04
N GLN A 370 -14.34 -17.67 -9.14
CA GLN A 370 -15.40 -16.73 -9.53
C GLN A 370 -16.74 -17.44 -9.71
N LEU A 371 -16.76 -18.59 -10.39
CA LEU A 371 -17.98 -19.39 -10.59
C LEU A 371 -18.53 -19.94 -9.27
N LEU A 372 -17.66 -20.39 -8.37
CA LEU A 372 -18.07 -20.95 -7.07
C LEU A 372 -18.66 -19.89 -6.13
N VAL A 373 -18.10 -18.68 -6.11
CA VAL A 373 -18.64 -17.56 -5.31
C VAL A 373 -19.93 -17.01 -5.94
N ALA A 374 -20.02 -17.06 -7.28
CA ALA A 374 -21.15 -16.50 -8.01
C ALA A 374 -22.48 -17.25 -7.81
N SER A 375 -22.45 -18.53 -7.43
CA SER A 375 -23.67 -19.34 -7.26
C SER A 375 -24.57 -18.82 -6.15
N ASP A 376 -24.00 -18.48 -4.99
CA ASP A 376 -24.77 -18.25 -3.77
C ASP A 376 -24.55 -16.85 -3.16
N CYS A 377 -23.37 -16.23 -3.37
CA CYS A 377 -23.02 -15.01 -2.63
C CYS A 377 -23.39 -13.70 -3.34
N VAL A 378 -23.66 -13.70 -4.66
CA VAL A 378 -23.91 -12.46 -5.43
C VAL A 378 -25.02 -11.59 -4.84
N PRO A 379 -26.20 -12.12 -4.46
CA PRO A 379 -27.26 -11.31 -3.86
C PRO A 379 -26.87 -10.70 -2.51
N VAL A 380 -26.04 -11.40 -1.73
CA VAL A 380 -25.56 -10.93 -0.42
C VAL A 380 -24.57 -9.78 -0.63
N ILE A 381 -23.60 -9.97 -1.51
CA ILE A 381 -22.55 -8.98 -1.80
C ILE A 381 -23.16 -7.71 -2.41
N HIS A 382 -24.12 -7.84 -3.34
CA HIS A 382 -24.83 -6.70 -3.93
C HIS A 382 -25.52 -5.82 -2.87
N ARG A 383 -26.04 -6.41 -1.79
CA ARG A 383 -26.65 -5.64 -0.69
C ARG A 383 -25.66 -4.94 0.21
N LEU A 384 -24.42 -5.41 0.23
CA LEU A 384 -23.33 -4.77 0.97
C LEU A 384 -22.77 -3.55 0.22
N GLU A 385 -22.84 -3.49 -1.11
CA GLU A 385 -22.37 -2.35 -1.92
C GLU A 385 -22.85 -0.97 -1.40
N PRO A 386 -24.15 -0.74 -1.11
CA PRO A 386 -24.63 0.56 -0.60
C PRO A 386 -24.35 0.80 0.89
N VAL A 387 -23.73 -0.14 1.62
CA VAL A 387 -23.50 -0.01 3.07
C VAL A 387 -22.33 0.95 3.32
N SER A 388 -22.64 2.09 3.94
CA SER A 388 -21.64 3.00 4.50
C SER A 388 -21.29 2.55 5.91
N SER A 389 -20.09 2.02 6.11
CA SER A 389 -19.56 1.55 7.39
C SER A 389 -18.16 2.11 7.65
N GLU A 390 -17.75 2.27 8.91
CA GLU A 390 -16.39 2.70 9.29
C GLU A 390 -15.29 1.79 8.71
N GLU A 391 -15.57 0.49 8.55
CA GLU A 391 -14.65 -0.52 7.98
C GLU A 391 -14.69 -0.57 6.43
N HIS A 392 -15.37 0.38 5.78
CA HIS A 392 -15.47 0.49 4.32
C HIS A 392 -15.98 -0.80 3.62
N LEU A 393 -16.91 -1.52 4.26
CA LEU A 393 -17.45 -2.79 3.77
C LEU A 393 -18.11 -2.68 2.39
N GLY A 394 -18.76 -1.56 2.07
CA GLY A 394 -19.31 -1.30 0.74
C GLY A 394 -18.25 -1.30 -0.35
N THR A 395 -17.11 -0.64 -0.12
CA THR A 395 -15.97 -0.64 -1.04
C THR A 395 -15.34 -2.02 -1.18
N LEU A 396 -15.26 -2.80 -0.09
CA LEU A 396 -14.80 -4.20 -0.16
C LEU A 396 -15.72 -5.09 -0.98
N ALA A 397 -17.04 -4.90 -0.83
CA ALA A 397 -18.06 -5.60 -1.61
C ALA A 397 -17.99 -5.22 -3.10
N GLU A 398 -17.81 -3.94 -3.41
CA GLU A 398 -17.63 -3.45 -4.78
C GLU A 398 -16.38 -4.06 -5.44
N ASN A 399 -15.23 -4.06 -4.75
CA ASN A 399 -13.99 -4.67 -5.23
C ASN A 399 -14.15 -6.18 -5.50
N LEU A 400 -14.90 -6.89 -4.65
CA LEU A 400 -15.24 -8.30 -4.88
C LEU A 400 -16.13 -8.47 -6.11
N MET A 401 -17.15 -7.63 -6.28
CA MET A 401 -18.03 -7.66 -7.46
C MET A 401 -17.25 -7.35 -8.75
N GLU A 402 -16.30 -6.42 -8.72
CA GLU A 402 -15.43 -6.13 -9.85
C GLU A 402 -14.56 -7.35 -10.22
N SER A 403 -13.93 -7.97 -9.23
CA SER A 403 -13.12 -9.20 -9.42
C SER A 403 -13.96 -10.37 -9.96
N LEU A 404 -15.25 -10.43 -9.63
CA LEU A 404 -16.19 -11.42 -10.16
C LEU A 404 -16.62 -11.11 -11.61
N ARG A 405 -16.70 -9.83 -12.00
CA ARG A 405 -17.11 -9.39 -13.35
C ARG A 405 -16.09 -9.70 -14.43
N GLU A 406 -14.85 -9.99 -14.08
CA GLU A 406 -13.83 -10.46 -15.03
C GLU A 406 -14.30 -11.71 -15.80
N ASN A 407 -15.14 -12.57 -15.18
CA ASN A 407 -15.77 -13.67 -15.89
C ASN A 407 -17.08 -13.23 -16.57
N PRO A 408 -17.23 -13.40 -17.89
CA PRO A 408 -18.42 -12.97 -18.61
C PRO A 408 -19.71 -13.68 -18.17
N LYS A 409 -19.65 -14.93 -17.69
CA LYS A 409 -20.82 -15.66 -17.17
C LYS A 409 -21.29 -15.07 -15.85
N VAL A 410 -20.35 -14.76 -14.96
CA VAL A 410 -20.63 -14.16 -13.65
C VAL A 410 -21.09 -12.72 -13.81
N ALA A 411 -20.51 -11.96 -14.74
CA ALA A 411 -20.94 -10.60 -15.06
C ALA A 411 -22.42 -10.54 -15.48
N LYS A 412 -22.89 -11.49 -16.30
CA LYS A 412 -24.32 -11.61 -16.64
C LYS A 412 -25.16 -11.89 -15.40
N LYS A 413 -24.72 -12.78 -14.52
CA LYS A 413 -25.46 -13.11 -13.29
C LYS A 413 -25.58 -11.92 -12.34
N ILE A 414 -24.50 -11.14 -12.22
CA ILE A 414 -24.50 -9.90 -11.44
C ILE A 414 -25.53 -8.91 -12.01
N GLU A 415 -25.59 -8.75 -13.33
CA GLU A 415 -26.55 -7.86 -13.97
C GLU A 415 -28.00 -8.32 -13.75
N GLU A 416 -28.28 -9.63 -13.87
CA GLU A 416 -29.59 -10.21 -13.54
C GLU A 416 -30.01 -9.89 -12.10
N VAL A 417 -29.10 -10.04 -11.12
CA VAL A 417 -29.39 -9.77 -9.70
C VAL A 417 -29.63 -8.28 -9.45
N ARG A 418 -28.88 -7.40 -10.12
CA ARG A 418 -29.07 -5.95 -10.04
C ARG A 418 -30.42 -5.53 -10.63
N GLU A 419 -30.79 -6.11 -11.77
CA GLU A 419 -32.09 -5.89 -12.42
C GLU A 419 -33.26 -6.42 -11.57
N GLU A 420 -33.15 -7.63 -11.03
CA GLU A 420 -34.14 -8.16 -10.08
C GLU A 420 -34.32 -7.24 -8.88
N THR A 421 -33.22 -6.72 -8.33
CA THR A 421 -33.25 -5.80 -7.19
C THR A 421 -33.94 -4.48 -7.57
N ARG A 422 -33.67 -3.94 -8.76
CA ARG A 422 -34.34 -2.75 -9.31
C ARG A 422 -35.84 -2.96 -9.45
N LEU A 423 -36.25 -4.08 -10.03
CA LEU A 423 -37.66 -4.45 -10.21
C LEU A 423 -38.37 -4.63 -8.86
N LYS A 424 -37.77 -5.34 -7.91
CA LYS A 424 -38.32 -5.54 -6.56
C LYS A 424 -38.43 -4.23 -5.79
N LYS A 425 -37.41 -3.35 -5.82
CA LYS A 425 -37.49 -2.01 -5.23
C LYS A 425 -38.63 -1.18 -5.82
N LYS A 426 -38.81 -1.22 -7.16
CA LYS A 426 -39.92 -0.55 -7.84
C LYS A 426 -41.29 -1.10 -7.41
N GLN A 427 -41.43 -2.42 -7.31
CA GLN A 427 -42.66 -3.06 -6.83
C GLN A 427 -42.97 -2.70 -5.37
N MET A 428 -41.98 -2.72 -4.48
CA MET A 428 -42.15 -2.34 -3.08
C MET A 428 -42.52 -0.86 -2.94
N ALA A 429 -41.86 0.03 -3.69
CA ALA A 429 -42.21 1.46 -3.69
C ALA A 429 -43.63 1.71 -4.21
N MET A 430 -44.08 0.96 -5.23
CA MET A 430 -45.46 1.01 -5.72
C MET A 430 -46.46 0.50 -4.66
N ALA A 431 -46.15 -0.59 -3.96
CA ALA A 431 -47.00 -1.14 -2.90
C ALA A 431 -47.09 -0.22 -1.68
N MET A 432 -45.97 0.37 -1.22
CA MET A 432 -45.97 1.36 -0.14
C MET A 432 -46.73 2.62 -0.54
N ARG A 433 -46.53 3.10 -1.78
CA ARG A 433 -47.28 4.24 -2.31
C ARG A 433 -48.77 3.94 -2.39
N GLN A 434 -49.19 2.76 -2.83
CA GLN A 434 -50.60 2.36 -2.84
C GLN A 434 -51.19 2.28 -1.42
N LYS A 435 -50.44 1.75 -0.45
CA LYS A 435 -50.86 1.69 0.94
C LYS A 435 -51.05 3.10 1.54
N GLN A 436 -50.07 3.98 1.36
CA GLN A 436 -50.14 5.37 1.82
C GLN A 436 -51.26 6.16 1.15
N LEU A 437 -51.46 5.96 -0.16
CA LEU A 437 -52.57 6.58 -0.89
C LEU A 437 -53.92 6.06 -0.40
N GLY A 438 -54.03 4.77 -0.09
CA GLY A 438 -55.22 4.18 0.52
C GLY A 438 -55.52 4.75 1.91
N GLU A 439 -54.49 4.91 2.75
CA GLU A 439 -54.60 5.57 4.06
C GLU A 439 -55.00 7.05 3.94
N MET A 440 -54.62 7.73 2.85
CA MET A 440 -55.02 9.10 2.51
C MET A 440 -56.32 9.20 1.69
N GLY A 441 -57.02 8.09 1.43
CA GLY A 441 -58.27 8.07 0.66
C GLY A 441 -58.14 8.38 -0.85
N MET A 442 -56.92 8.30 -1.40
CA MET A 442 -56.60 8.63 -2.79
C MET A 442 -56.48 7.36 -3.66
N GLN A 443 -57.05 7.38 -4.86
CA GLN A 443 -56.91 6.30 -5.85
C GLN A 443 -56.16 6.80 -7.10
N VAL A 444 -55.21 5.99 -7.59
CA VAL A 444 -54.47 6.26 -8.83
C VAL A 444 -55.11 5.48 -9.97
N ARG A 445 -55.62 6.18 -10.99
CA ARG A 445 -56.19 5.55 -12.19
C ARG A 445 -55.11 5.35 -13.25
N THR A 446 -55.06 4.15 -13.82
CA THR A 446 -53.99 3.60 -14.67
C THR A 446 -53.74 4.29 -16.02
N ARG A 447 -54.46 5.38 -16.35
CA ARG A 447 -54.37 6.03 -17.68
C ARG A 447 -53.94 7.50 -17.68
N CYS A 448 -53.93 8.19 -16.55
CA CYS A 448 -53.46 9.58 -16.47
C CYS A 448 -52.84 9.84 -15.10
N SER A 449 -51.68 10.50 -15.06
CA SER A 449 -50.95 10.92 -13.86
C SER A 449 -51.64 12.06 -13.10
N HIS A 450 -52.92 11.89 -12.77
CA HIS A 450 -53.70 12.83 -11.95
C HIS A 450 -54.19 12.11 -10.68
N ILE A 451 -53.97 12.75 -9.52
CA ILE A 451 -54.44 12.31 -8.21
C ILE A 451 -55.82 12.95 -7.99
N ILE A 452 -56.86 12.14 -7.78
CA ILE A 452 -58.21 12.64 -7.48
C ILE A 452 -58.42 12.59 -5.97
N PHE A 453 -58.81 13.72 -5.38
CA PHE A 453 -59.34 13.79 -4.02
C PHE A 453 -60.84 13.45 -4.07
N ASN A 454 -61.28 12.44 -3.33
CA ASN A 454 -62.70 12.26 -3.03
C ASN A 454 -63.03 13.09 -1.78
N ILE A 455 -63.27 14.38 -1.97
CA ILE A 455 -63.84 15.23 -0.91
C ILE A 455 -65.34 14.93 -0.88
N CYS A 456 -65.84 14.48 0.27
CA CYS A 456 -67.26 14.31 0.49
C CYS A 456 -67.93 15.71 0.49
N ILE A 457 -68.96 15.90 -0.33
CA ILE A 457 -69.63 17.21 -0.55
C ILE A 457 -70.18 17.85 0.75
N SER A 458 -70.30 17.09 1.84
CA SER A 458 -70.66 17.61 3.17
C SER A 458 -69.60 18.53 3.80
N GLU A 459 -68.33 18.44 3.41
CA GLU A 459 -67.23 19.23 3.99
C GLU A 459 -66.91 20.52 3.21
N ILE A 460 -67.40 20.65 1.97
CA ILE A 460 -67.18 21.85 1.13
C ILE A 460 -68.06 23.02 1.61
N ARG A 461 -69.20 22.75 2.26
CA ARG A 461 -70.05 23.83 2.82
C ARG A 461 -69.32 24.67 3.86
N THR A 462 -68.38 24.07 4.60
CA THR A 462 -67.60 24.78 5.62
C THR A 462 -66.55 25.70 5.00
N LEU A 463 -65.99 25.35 3.84
CA LEU A 463 -65.00 26.18 3.14
C LEU A 463 -65.63 27.39 2.43
N PHE A 464 -66.82 27.25 1.85
CA PHE A 464 -67.52 28.38 1.23
C PHE A 464 -68.06 29.39 2.26
N PHE A 465 -68.49 28.92 3.44
CA PHE A 465 -68.94 29.83 4.52
C PHE A 465 -67.79 30.70 5.05
N TYR A 466 -66.56 30.19 5.11
CA TYR A 466 -65.41 30.97 5.56
C TYR A 466 -64.91 31.98 4.53
N ALA A 467 -65.11 31.74 3.22
CA ALA A 467 -64.73 32.70 2.19
C ALA A 467 -65.63 33.95 2.16
N GLU A 468 -66.94 33.81 2.42
CA GLU A 468 -67.86 34.95 2.54
C GLU A 468 -67.66 35.76 3.83
N VAL A 469 -67.27 35.11 4.94
CA VAL A 469 -66.97 35.82 6.21
C VAL A 469 -65.65 36.60 6.12
N ILE A 470 -64.67 36.14 5.35
CA ILE A 470 -63.40 36.86 5.17
C ILE A 470 -63.55 38.07 4.23
N GLN A 471 -64.47 38.04 3.26
CA GLN A 471 -64.75 39.20 2.41
C GLN A 471 -65.57 40.30 3.12
N SER A 472 -66.39 39.96 4.13
CA SER A 472 -67.15 40.97 4.90
C SER A 472 -66.33 41.64 6.01
N LEU A 473 -65.23 41.03 6.46
CA LEU A 473 -64.33 41.59 7.49
C LEU A 473 -63.18 42.46 6.92
N GLY A 474 -63.07 42.58 5.59
CA GLY A 474 -62.03 43.38 4.90
C GLY A 474 -62.30 44.89 4.79
N LYS A 475 -63.39 45.41 5.37
CA LYS A 475 -63.72 46.85 5.38
C LYS A 475 -63.96 47.37 6.79
N SER A 476 -62.97 47.33 7.67
CA SER A 476 -62.94 48.19 8.85
C SER A 476 -61.54 48.26 9.44
N GLN A 477 -61.17 49.47 9.85
CA GLN A 477 -59.84 49.94 10.17
C GLN A 477 -59.27 49.41 11.51
N THR A 478 -57.93 49.41 11.56
CA THR A 478 -57.07 49.70 12.72
C THR A 478 -57.21 48.86 14.00
N GLY A 479 -56.12 48.18 14.37
CA GLY A 479 -55.86 47.82 15.77
C GLY A 479 -55.31 46.41 15.98
N ARG A 480 -54.10 46.33 16.52
CA ARG A 480 -53.44 45.11 16.99
C ARG A 480 -54.37 44.24 17.83
N GLN A 481 -54.52 42.95 17.50
CA GLN A 481 -54.71 41.90 18.51
C GLN A 481 -54.30 40.51 17.98
N ARG A 482 -53.43 39.85 18.74
CA ARG A 482 -53.04 38.43 18.59
C ARG A 482 -54.29 37.55 18.74
N ILE A 483 -54.53 36.65 17.79
CA ILE A 483 -55.42 35.50 18.01
C ILE A 483 -54.66 34.21 17.68
N LYS A 484 -54.61 33.33 18.68
CA LYS A 484 -53.95 32.02 18.71
C LYS A 484 -54.62 31.08 17.69
N TRP A 485 -53.81 30.48 16.82
CA TRP A 485 -54.19 29.31 16.04
C TRP A 485 -54.13 28.07 16.93
N SER A 486 -55.27 27.69 17.51
CA SER A 486 -55.44 26.40 18.15
C SER A 486 -56.82 25.88 17.78
N LEU A 487 -56.95 25.25 16.62
CA LEU A 487 -57.88 24.14 16.34
C LEU A 487 -57.76 23.69 14.87
N ILE A 488 -56.71 22.93 14.55
CA ILE A 488 -56.75 21.93 13.47
C ILE A 488 -55.93 20.73 13.96
N ARG A 489 -56.52 19.98 14.89
CA ARG A 489 -56.18 18.58 15.16
C ARG A 489 -57.51 17.86 15.10
N ASN A 490 -57.56 16.82 14.26
CA ASN A 490 -58.74 16.07 13.82
C ASN A 490 -59.38 16.67 12.56
N ILE A 491 -58.78 16.38 11.40
CA ILE A 491 -59.28 15.39 10.43
C ILE A 491 -58.06 14.74 9.78
#